data_AF-A0A6P9B8U6-F1
#
_entry.id   AF-A0A6P9B8U6-F1
#
_cell.length_a   1.000
_cell.length_b   1.000
_cell.length_c   1.000
_cell.angle_alpha   90.00
_cell.angle_beta   90.00
_cell.angle_gamma   90.00
#
_symmetry.space_group_name_H-M   'P 1'
#
loop_
_entity.id
_entity.type
_entity.pdbx_description
1 polymer ?
#
loop_
_entity_poly.entity_id
_entity_poly.type
_entity_poly.pdbx_seq_one_letter_code
_entity_poly.pdbx_strand_id
1 'polypeptide(L)'
;METFVIGLGGVTNGGKTTLAGKLKQLLPNCTIISQDDFFKPESEVAKDDRGFLQYDVLDALYMETMVASIRSWMTKPEDSALPRPPNNTHDDQTGAKDIRVLIIEGFLLFNYKPLSDIWNKKYFLTIPYEECKRRRSSRIYSPPDPPGYFDGHVWPMYQKHRREMEENEASIVYLDGTKPQEDLCSRIYDDIMQELEDKFIVILREHLIFPFTPKTEVSKALLCMHKPGSQPGEFHYNHLASLMNH
;
A
#
# COMPACT_ATOMS: atom_id res chain seq x y z
N MET A 1 3.12 17.13 -7.73
CA MET A 1 3.53 15.70 -7.74
C MET A 1 2.35 14.89 -7.21
N GLU A 2 1.99 13.80 -7.87
CA GLU A 2 0.80 13.02 -7.51
C GLU A 2 1.17 11.90 -6.54
N THR A 3 0.33 11.63 -5.55
CA THR A 3 0.52 10.55 -4.59
C THR A 3 -0.45 9.41 -4.88
N PHE A 4 0.04 8.18 -4.82
CA PHE A 4 -0.77 6.98 -4.92
C PHE A 4 -0.70 6.18 -3.61
N VAL A 5 -1.80 6.16 -2.86
CA VAL A 5 -1.87 5.57 -1.53
C VAL A 5 -2.61 4.24 -1.58
N ILE A 6 -1.94 3.20 -1.10
CA ILE A 6 -2.42 1.82 -1.05
C ILE A 6 -2.62 1.42 0.39
N GLY A 7 -3.83 0.97 0.73
CA GLY A 7 -4.10 0.29 1.99
C GLY A 7 -3.92 -1.22 1.83
N LEU A 8 -3.04 -1.83 2.64
CA LEU A 8 -2.89 -3.27 2.76
C LEU A 8 -3.39 -3.72 4.14
N GLY A 9 -4.70 -3.92 4.21
CA GLY A 9 -5.42 -4.44 5.37
C GLY A 9 -5.33 -5.96 5.49
N GLY A 10 -5.85 -6.50 6.59
CA GLY A 10 -6.07 -7.93 6.71
C GLY A 10 -5.85 -8.49 8.10
N VAL A 11 -6.22 -9.75 8.25
CA VAL A 11 -6.09 -10.54 9.48
C VAL A 11 -4.65 -10.56 10.00
N THR A 12 -4.50 -10.67 11.32
CA THR A 12 -3.21 -10.91 11.97
C THR A 12 -2.50 -12.13 11.38
N ASN A 13 -1.17 -12.09 11.29
CA ASN A 13 -0.33 -13.13 10.66
C ASN A 13 -0.74 -13.51 9.20
N GLY A 14 -1.49 -12.65 8.50
CA GLY A 14 -1.90 -12.86 7.10
C GLY A 14 -0.80 -12.62 6.05
N GLY A 15 0.37 -12.13 6.46
CA GLY A 15 1.51 -11.86 5.55
C GLY A 15 1.58 -10.43 5.00
N LYS A 16 0.86 -9.47 5.62
CA LYS A 16 0.80 -8.05 5.18
C LYS A 16 2.18 -7.40 5.06
N THR A 17 2.95 -7.36 6.14
CA THR A 17 4.27 -6.71 6.19
C THR A 17 5.26 -7.30 5.18
N THR A 18 5.25 -8.63 5.01
CA THR A 18 6.07 -9.30 3.99
C THR A 18 5.68 -8.88 2.58
N LEU A 19 4.38 -8.84 2.29
CA LEU A 19 3.85 -8.46 0.98
C LEU A 19 4.12 -6.98 0.67
N ALA A 20 3.95 -6.08 1.65
CA ALA A 20 4.32 -4.68 1.53
C ALA A 20 5.81 -4.51 1.21
N GLY A 21 6.68 -5.25 1.91
CA GLY A 21 8.12 -5.25 1.67
C GLY A 21 8.50 -5.67 0.24
N LYS A 22 7.85 -6.73 -0.28
CA LYS A 22 8.04 -7.18 -1.67
C LYS A 22 7.57 -6.14 -2.68
N LEU A 23 6.37 -5.56 -2.47
CA LEU A 23 5.83 -4.52 -3.35
C LEU A 23 6.71 -3.27 -3.39
N LYS A 24 7.28 -2.86 -2.25
CA LYS A 24 8.22 -1.73 -2.18
C LYS A 24 9.47 -1.95 -3.03
N GLN A 25 9.92 -3.18 -3.22
CA GLN A 25 11.07 -3.48 -4.09
C GLN A 25 10.73 -3.36 -5.57
N LEU A 26 9.46 -3.53 -5.94
CA LEU A 26 8.99 -3.50 -7.33
C LEU A 26 8.48 -2.12 -7.76
N LEU A 27 7.97 -1.33 -6.82
CA LEU A 27 7.36 -0.02 -7.08
C LEU A 27 8.39 1.11 -6.93
N PRO A 28 8.52 2.00 -7.92
CA PRO A 28 9.39 3.17 -7.81
C PRO A 28 8.84 4.15 -6.76
N ASN A 29 9.74 4.89 -6.10
CA ASN A 29 9.37 5.94 -5.14
C ASN A 29 8.35 5.51 -4.07
N CYS A 30 8.49 4.27 -3.58
CA CYS A 30 7.57 3.63 -2.66
C CYS A 30 8.01 3.72 -1.19
N THR A 31 7.15 4.26 -0.33
CA THR A 31 7.31 4.28 1.13
C THR A 31 6.31 3.32 1.79
N ILE A 32 6.67 2.74 2.93
CA ILE A 32 5.76 1.93 3.76
C ILE A 32 5.59 2.65 5.11
N ILE A 33 4.35 2.72 5.61
CA ILE A 33 4.02 3.04 7.00
C ILE A 33 3.31 1.81 7.59
N SER A 34 3.85 1.24 8.67
CA SER A 34 3.24 0.10 9.37
C SER A 34 2.40 0.58 10.54
N GLN A 35 1.16 0.08 10.65
CA GLN A 35 0.29 0.36 11.79
C GLN A 35 0.87 -0.18 13.10
N ASP A 36 1.65 -1.27 13.05
CA ASP A 36 2.26 -1.88 14.23
C ASP A 36 3.27 -0.93 14.92
N ASP A 37 3.82 0.06 14.21
CA ASP A 37 4.73 1.07 14.77
C ASP A 37 4.02 2.09 15.69
N PHE A 38 2.68 2.10 15.70
CA PHE A 38 1.86 3.07 16.44
C PHE A 38 1.16 2.45 17.65
N PHE A 39 1.54 1.25 18.09
CA PHE A 39 1.01 0.68 19.32
C PHE A 39 1.40 1.51 20.55
N LYS A 40 0.44 1.65 21.47
CA LYS A 40 0.68 2.23 22.78
C LYS A 40 1.53 1.27 23.64
N PRO A 41 2.31 1.81 24.60
CA PRO A 41 3.00 0.96 25.57
C PRO A 41 2.00 0.16 26.40
N GLU A 42 2.39 -1.01 26.90
CA GLU A 42 1.51 -1.92 27.68
C GLU A 42 0.81 -1.19 28.84
N SER A 43 1.48 -0.24 29.49
CA SER A 43 0.93 0.56 30.60
C SER A 43 -0.31 1.39 30.25
N GLU A 44 -0.52 1.68 28.97
CA GLU A 44 -1.66 2.45 28.46
C GLU A 44 -2.75 1.57 27.84
N VAL A 45 -2.48 0.27 27.66
CA VAL A 45 -3.42 -0.66 27.05
C VAL A 45 -4.31 -1.26 28.13
N ALA A 46 -5.63 -1.10 27.97
CA ALA A 46 -6.62 -1.63 28.90
C ALA A 46 -6.56 -3.17 28.97
N LYS A 47 -6.96 -3.72 30.12
CA LYS A 47 -7.16 -5.16 30.34
C LYS A 47 -8.64 -5.42 30.58
N ASP A 48 -9.17 -6.51 30.02
CA ASP A 48 -10.54 -6.96 30.32
C ASP A 48 -10.62 -7.71 31.66
N ASP A 49 -11.82 -8.12 32.06
CA ASP A 49 -12.08 -8.87 33.30
C ASP A 49 -11.35 -10.22 33.37
N ARG A 50 -10.90 -10.75 32.23
CA ARG A 50 -10.11 -12.00 32.12
C ARG A 50 -8.61 -11.73 32.14
N GLY A 51 -8.20 -10.46 32.23
CA GLY A 51 -6.81 -10.03 32.21
C GLY A 51 -6.20 -9.92 30.80
N PHE A 52 -7.00 -10.01 29.74
CA PHE A 52 -6.53 -9.89 28.36
C PHE A 52 -6.29 -8.43 28.00
N LEU A 53 -5.06 -8.13 27.56
CA LEU A 53 -4.70 -6.83 27.00
C LEU A 53 -5.50 -6.57 25.72
N GLN A 54 -6.08 -5.39 25.61
CA GLN A 54 -6.96 -5.03 24.49
C GLN A 54 -6.16 -4.51 23.28
N TYR A 55 -5.20 -5.28 22.73
CA TYR A 55 -4.38 -4.81 21.60
C TYR A 55 -5.14 -4.75 20.27
N ASP A 56 -6.04 -5.69 20.02
CA ASP A 56 -6.78 -5.75 18.75
C ASP A 56 -7.95 -4.74 18.64
N VAL A 57 -7.82 -3.52 19.20
CA VAL A 57 -8.78 -2.39 19.05
C VAL A 57 -8.05 -1.07 18.75
N LEU A 58 -8.74 -0.12 18.10
CA LEU A 58 -8.17 1.18 17.73
C LEU A 58 -7.61 1.97 18.93
N ASP A 59 -8.23 1.83 20.11
CA ASP A 59 -7.80 2.49 21.34
C ASP A 59 -6.40 2.07 21.82
N ALA A 60 -5.89 0.93 21.36
CA ALA A 60 -4.53 0.48 21.66
C ALA A 60 -3.45 1.13 20.78
N LEU A 61 -3.85 2.00 19.84
CA LEU A 61 -2.95 2.65 18.90
C LEU A 61 -2.99 4.18 19.02
N TYR A 62 -1.87 4.84 18.75
CA TYR A 62 -1.80 6.28 18.52
C TYR A 62 -2.24 6.62 17.08
N MET A 63 -3.50 6.33 16.75
CA MET A 63 -4.03 6.51 15.39
C MET A 63 -3.97 7.95 14.88
N GLU A 64 -4.16 8.94 15.76
CA GLU A 64 -3.99 10.35 15.40
C GLU A 64 -2.55 10.68 14.96
N THR A 65 -1.56 10.12 15.66
CA THR A 65 -0.14 10.24 15.28
C THR A 65 0.10 9.57 13.92
N MET A 66 -0.48 8.40 13.69
CA MET A 66 -0.39 7.69 12.40
C MET A 66 -0.96 8.53 11.25
N VAL A 67 -2.17 9.10 11.43
CA VAL A 67 -2.79 10.01 10.44
C VAL A 67 -1.89 11.22 10.18
N ALA A 68 -1.36 11.85 11.22
CA ALA A 68 -0.47 12.99 11.08
C ALA A 68 0.80 12.63 10.27
N SER A 69 1.40 11.45 10.53
CA SER A 69 2.55 10.95 9.77
C SER A 69 2.20 10.72 8.29
N ILE A 70 1.05 10.10 8.00
CA ILE A 70 0.58 9.85 6.63
C ILE A 70 0.35 11.18 5.89
N ARG A 71 -0.43 12.10 6.48
CA ARG A 71 -0.74 13.38 5.86
C ARG A 71 0.53 14.22 5.66
N SER A 72 1.45 14.21 6.62
CA SER A 72 2.76 14.85 6.49
C SER A 72 3.53 14.29 5.28
N TRP A 73 3.60 12.96 5.13
CA TRP A 73 4.22 12.33 3.97
C TRP A 73 3.58 12.78 2.65
N MET A 74 2.25 12.83 2.59
CA MET A 74 1.51 13.24 1.38
C MET A 74 1.83 14.70 0.98
N THR A 75 2.04 15.59 1.96
CA THR A 75 2.27 17.02 1.72
C THR A 75 3.72 17.43 1.51
N LYS A 76 4.71 16.57 1.81
CA LYS A 76 6.14 16.94 1.72
C LYS A 76 6.56 17.27 0.27
N PRO A 77 7.16 18.44 0.00
CA PRO A 77 7.92 18.70 -1.24
C PRO A 77 9.23 17.91 -1.25
N GLU A 78 9.83 17.66 -2.41
CA GLU A 78 10.96 16.72 -2.56
C GLU A 78 12.34 17.18 -2.02
N ASP A 79 12.44 18.33 -1.37
CA ASP A 79 13.73 18.96 -1.00
C ASP A 79 14.54 18.26 0.12
N SER A 80 14.19 17.02 0.49
CA SER A 80 14.97 16.21 1.43
C SER A 80 15.53 14.91 0.83
N ALA A 81 15.39 14.67 -0.47
CA ALA A 81 16.13 13.61 -1.14
C ALA A 81 17.53 14.12 -1.51
N LEU A 82 18.56 13.35 -1.14
CA LEU A 82 19.97 13.61 -1.40
C LEU A 82 20.21 14.05 -2.86
N PRO A 83 21.23 14.89 -3.14
CA PRO A 83 21.57 15.30 -4.50
C PRO A 83 21.72 14.05 -5.37
N ARG A 84 20.90 13.95 -6.43
CA ARG A 84 21.14 12.97 -7.50
C ARG A 84 22.57 13.20 -7.98
N PRO A 85 23.45 12.18 -8.03
CA PRO A 85 24.81 12.37 -8.52
C PRO A 85 24.74 12.95 -9.94
N PRO A 86 25.60 13.92 -10.29
CA PRO A 86 25.54 14.60 -11.57
C PRO A 86 26.07 13.65 -12.64
N ASN A 87 25.20 12.81 -13.19
CA ASN A 87 25.50 12.17 -14.46
C ASN A 87 25.13 13.14 -15.58
N ASN A 88 26.18 13.76 -16.11
CA ASN A 88 26.19 14.51 -17.35
C ASN A 88 25.43 13.74 -18.43
N THR A 89 24.32 14.29 -18.92
CA THR A 89 24.10 14.67 -20.32
C THR A 89 22.63 15.08 -20.52
N HIS A 90 22.47 16.27 -21.11
CA HIS A 90 21.27 16.80 -21.75
C HIS A 90 19.97 16.87 -20.95
N ASP A 91 19.69 18.11 -20.53
CA ASP A 91 18.38 18.74 -20.38
C ASP A 91 17.28 18.05 -21.21
N ASP A 92 16.58 17.12 -20.59
CA ASP A 92 15.31 16.61 -21.10
C ASP A 92 14.29 16.79 -19.98
N GLN A 93 13.72 18.00 -19.96
CA GLN A 93 12.53 18.37 -19.19
C GLN A 93 11.34 17.57 -19.70
N THR A 94 11.37 16.26 -19.49
CA THR A 94 10.21 15.40 -19.66
C THR A 94 9.36 15.56 -18.40
N GLY A 95 8.30 16.35 -18.52
CA GLY A 95 7.29 16.58 -17.48
C GLY A 95 6.47 15.34 -17.09
N ALA A 96 7.10 14.16 -17.01
CA ALA A 96 6.51 13.01 -16.38
C ALA A 96 6.29 13.36 -14.90
N LYS A 97 5.03 13.54 -14.51
CA LYS A 97 4.66 13.72 -13.10
C LYS A 97 5.19 12.51 -12.33
N ASP A 98 6.24 12.71 -11.55
CA ASP A 98 6.77 11.67 -10.66
C ASP A 98 5.65 11.25 -9.69
N ILE A 99 5.25 9.97 -9.71
CA ILE A 99 4.23 9.45 -8.79
C ILE A 99 4.95 8.89 -7.58
N ARG A 100 4.57 9.38 -6.39
CA ARG A 100 5.03 8.77 -5.14
C ARG A 100 4.03 7.75 -4.65
N VAL A 101 4.51 6.56 -4.32
CA VAL A 101 3.66 5.48 -3.79
C VAL A 101 3.80 5.40 -2.28
N LEU A 102 2.67 5.34 -1.57
CA LEU A 102 2.63 5.05 -0.15
C LEU A 102 1.83 3.79 0.09
N ILE A 103 2.46 2.79 0.69
CA ILE A 103 1.78 1.61 1.21
C ILE A 103 1.58 1.82 2.71
N ILE A 104 0.33 1.73 3.16
CA ILE A 104 -0.03 1.72 4.57
C ILE A 104 -0.51 0.30 4.87
N GLU A 105 0.17 -0.41 5.77
CA GLU A 105 -0.15 -1.79 6.09
C GLU A 105 -0.50 -1.95 7.57
N GLY A 106 -1.54 -2.74 7.86
CA GLY A 106 -2.11 -2.83 9.20
C GLY A 106 -3.35 -3.71 9.26
N PHE A 107 -3.81 -4.04 10.46
CA PHE A 107 -4.97 -4.93 10.65
C PHE A 107 -6.28 -4.19 10.96
N LEU A 108 -6.23 -2.89 11.33
CA LEU A 108 -7.38 -2.03 11.64
C LEU A 108 -7.45 -0.74 10.80
N LEU A 109 -6.87 -0.75 9.59
CA LEU A 109 -6.80 0.46 8.75
C LEU A 109 -8.18 0.96 8.31
N PHE A 110 -9.03 0.05 7.82
CA PHE A 110 -10.27 0.40 7.14
C PHE A 110 -11.45 0.65 8.08
N ASN A 111 -11.26 0.49 9.39
CA ASN A 111 -12.26 0.85 10.39
C ASN A 111 -12.07 2.30 10.89
N TYR A 112 -11.02 3.00 10.45
CA TYR A 112 -10.66 4.32 10.96
C TYR A 112 -11.08 5.44 10.00
N LYS A 113 -12.19 6.10 10.32
CA LYS A 113 -12.80 7.16 9.49
C LYS A 113 -11.83 8.28 9.06
N PRO A 114 -10.88 8.76 9.88
CA PRO A 114 -9.92 9.78 9.42
C PRO A 114 -9.02 9.38 8.24
N LEU A 115 -9.01 8.09 7.86
CA LEU A 115 -8.31 7.58 6.69
C LEU A 115 -9.26 7.29 5.50
N SER A 116 -10.57 7.49 5.60
CA SER A 116 -11.51 7.02 4.56
C SER A 116 -11.31 7.69 3.19
N ASP A 117 -10.77 8.91 3.15
CA ASP A 117 -10.59 9.73 1.95
C ASP A 117 -9.21 9.60 1.30
N ILE A 118 -8.25 8.87 1.91
CA ILE A 118 -6.88 8.83 1.39
C ILE A 118 -6.62 7.69 0.40
N TRP A 119 -7.46 6.66 0.38
CA TRP A 119 -7.17 5.42 -0.33
C TRP A 119 -7.36 5.55 -1.84
N ASN A 120 -6.35 5.16 -2.62
CA ASN A 120 -6.54 4.90 -4.05
C ASN A 120 -6.89 3.43 -4.31
N LYS A 121 -6.24 2.51 -3.59
CA LYS A 121 -6.56 1.07 -3.64
C LYS A 121 -6.55 0.48 -2.24
N LYS A 122 -7.47 -0.46 -2.00
CA LYS A 122 -7.62 -1.18 -0.72
C LYS A 122 -7.55 -2.68 -0.99
N TYR A 123 -6.57 -3.34 -0.38
CA TYR A 123 -6.44 -4.79 -0.39
C TYR A 123 -6.64 -5.33 1.02
N PHE A 124 -7.27 -6.50 1.16
CA PHE A 124 -7.49 -7.11 2.47
C PHE A 124 -7.15 -8.61 2.45
N LEU A 125 -6.11 -8.98 3.20
CA LEU A 125 -5.69 -10.37 3.34
C LEU A 125 -6.59 -11.13 4.33
N THR A 126 -7.12 -12.26 3.87
CA THR A 126 -7.94 -13.18 4.66
C THR A 126 -7.28 -14.56 4.71
N ILE A 127 -7.34 -15.22 5.87
CA ILE A 127 -7.01 -16.64 6.02
C ILE A 127 -8.04 -17.29 6.95
N PRO A 128 -8.29 -18.60 6.82
CA PRO A 128 -9.20 -19.31 7.73
C PRO A 128 -8.71 -19.27 9.19
N TYR A 129 -9.64 -19.39 10.14
CA TYR A 129 -9.39 -19.40 11.58
C TYR A 129 -8.22 -20.33 11.98
N GLU A 130 -8.26 -21.58 11.54
CA GLU A 130 -7.25 -22.59 11.92
C GLU A 130 -5.85 -22.19 11.47
N GLU A 131 -5.71 -21.71 10.23
CA GLU A 131 -4.43 -21.27 9.71
C GLU A 131 -3.95 -19.99 10.40
N CYS A 132 -4.86 -19.06 10.72
CA CYS A 132 -4.53 -17.87 11.48
C CYS A 132 -4.01 -18.22 12.88
N LYS A 133 -4.71 -19.11 13.58
CA LYS A 133 -4.34 -19.56 14.92
C LYS A 133 -2.97 -20.23 14.88
N ARG A 134 -2.77 -21.17 13.94
CA ARG A 134 -1.49 -21.88 13.74
C ARG A 134 -0.33 -20.91 13.48
N ARG A 135 -0.51 -19.93 12.59
CA ARG A 135 0.53 -18.92 12.30
C ARG A 135 0.78 -18.01 13.49
N ARG A 136 -0.25 -17.56 14.19
CA ARG A 136 -0.12 -16.68 15.37
C ARG A 136 0.63 -17.39 16.51
N SER A 137 0.32 -18.66 16.78
CA SER A 137 1.01 -19.46 17.79
C SER A 137 2.50 -19.67 17.50
N SER A 138 2.95 -19.49 16.26
CA SER A 138 4.38 -19.56 15.89
C SER A 138 5.14 -18.23 16.04
N ARG A 139 4.43 -17.11 16.24
CA ARG A 139 5.03 -15.78 16.41
C ARG A 139 5.13 -15.44 17.89
N ILE A 140 6.26 -14.87 18.30
CA ILE A 140 6.46 -14.38 19.65
C ILE A 140 6.13 -12.89 19.66
N TYR A 141 5.13 -12.52 20.46
CA TYR A 141 4.74 -11.13 20.73
C TYR A 141 5.39 -10.63 22.03
N SER A 142 5.43 -9.31 22.20
CA SER A 142 5.88 -8.65 23.43
C SER A 142 4.81 -7.65 23.88
N PRO A 143 4.05 -7.94 24.96
CA PRO A 143 4.11 -9.17 25.76
C PRO A 143 3.62 -10.42 25.00
N PRO A 144 4.02 -11.64 25.40
CA PRO A 144 3.54 -12.86 24.79
C PRO A 144 2.02 -13.05 24.96
N ASP A 145 1.37 -13.65 23.96
CA ASP A 145 -0.06 -13.99 24.02
C ASP A 145 -0.33 -14.95 25.22
N PRO A 146 -1.20 -14.60 26.18
CA PRO A 146 -1.56 -15.50 27.27
C PRO A 146 -2.42 -16.69 26.79
N PRO A 147 -2.53 -17.78 27.57
CA PRO A 147 -3.39 -18.90 27.22
C PRO A 147 -4.83 -18.46 26.90
N GLY A 148 -5.36 -18.94 25.77
CA GLY A 148 -6.72 -18.62 25.32
C GLY A 148 -6.90 -17.23 24.68
N TYR A 149 -5.85 -16.41 24.59
CA TYR A 149 -5.95 -15.05 24.06
C TYR A 149 -6.44 -14.98 22.61
N PHE A 150 -5.99 -15.93 21.76
CA PHE A 150 -6.43 -15.96 20.37
C PHE A 150 -7.95 -16.15 20.24
N ASP A 151 -8.49 -17.12 20.98
CA ASP A 151 -9.91 -17.48 20.93
C ASP A 151 -10.78 -16.48 21.68
N GLY A 152 -10.24 -15.94 22.78
CA GLY A 152 -10.98 -15.07 23.69
C GLY A 152 -10.95 -13.59 23.34
N HIS A 153 -9.96 -13.14 22.56
CA HIS A 153 -9.77 -11.72 22.21
C HIS A 153 -9.52 -11.50 20.71
N VAL A 154 -8.43 -12.06 20.18
CA VAL A 154 -7.92 -11.76 18.83
C VAL A 154 -8.95 -12.06 17.74
N TRP A 155 -9.46 -13.30 17.71
CA TRP A 155 -10.36 -13.72 16.65
C TRP A 155 -11.75 -13.07 16.77
N PRO A 156 -12.37 -12.97 17.96
CA PRO A 156 -13.59 -12.18 18.14
C PRO A 156 -13.43 -10.71 17.68
N MET A 157 -12.30 -10.07 17.99
CA MET A 157 -12.02 -8.71 17.52
C MET A 157 -11.87 -8.63 16.01
N TYR A 158 -11.09 -9.54 15.40
CA TYR A 158 -11.03 -9.62 13.94
C TYR A 158 -12.42 -9.76 13.29
N GLN A 159 -13.28 -10.64 13.82
CA GLN A 159 -14.62 -10.84 13.28
C GLN A 159 -15.50 -9.60 13.43
N LYS A 160 -15.43 -8.93 14.59
CA LYS A 160 -16.13 -7.66 14.84
C LYS A 160 -15.70 -6.60 13.82
N HIS A 161 -14.40 -6.32 13.74
CA HIS A 161 -13.85 -5.28 12.87
C HIS A 161 -14.08 -5.59 11.39
N ARG A 162 -13.98 -6.86 10.99
CA ARG A 162 -14.28 -7.28 9.63
C ARG A 162 -15.73 -6.98 9.26
N ARG A 163 -16.69 -7.28 10.14
CA ARG A 163 -18.10 -6.99 9.89
C ARG A 163 -18.34 -5.48 9.77
N GLU A 164 -17.80 -4.70 10.71
CA GLU A 164 -17.90 -3.24 10.69
C GLU A 164 -17.30 -2.67 9.40
N MET A 165 -16.17 -3.21 8.94
CA MET A 165 -15.52 -2.80 7.69
C MET A 165 -16.38 -3.16 6.47
N GLU A 166 -16.88 -4.40 6.38
CA GLU A 166 -17.73 -4.86 5.28
C GLU A 166 -19.03 -4.03 5.16
N GLU A 167 -19.55 -3.51 6.27
CA GLU A 167 -20.74 -2.66 6.31
C GLU A 167 -20.47 -1.19 5.90
N ASN A 168 -19.26 -0.67 6.17
CA ASN A 168 -18.96 0.76 6.02
C ASN A 168 -18.01 1.09 4.85
N GLU A 169 -17.29 0.11 4.32
CA GLU A 169 -16.24 0.33 3.32
C GLU A 169 -16.52 -0.42 2.01
N ALA A 170 -16.58 0.33 0.90
CA ALA A 170 -16.70 -0.23 -0.44
C ALA A 170 -15.33 -0.44 -1.11
N SER A 171 -15.30 -1.17 -2.22
CA SER A 171 -14.11 -1.27 -3.11
C SER A 171 -12.86 -1.87 -2.46
N ILE A 172 -13.04 -2.84 -1.56
CA ILE A 172 -11.93 -3.63 -0.99
C ILE A 172 -11.71 -4.88 -1.85
N VAL A 173 -10.47 -5.07 -2.32
CA VAL A 173 -10.04 -6.28 -3.01
C VAL A 173 -9.60 -7.32 -1.99
N TYR A 174 -10.39 -8.38 -1.82
CA TYR A 174 -10.07 -9.47 -0.90
C TYR A 174 -9.05 -10.44 -1.51
N LEU A 175 -8.05 -10.79 -0.71
CA LEU A 175 -6.95 -11.67 -1.08
C LEU A 175 -6.90 -12.87 -0.14
N ASP A 176 -6.64 -14.03 -0.71
CA ASP A 176 -6.42 -15.27 0.03
C ASP A 176 -4.97 -15.36 0.48
N GLY A 177 -4.71 -15.08 1.76
CA GLY A 177 -3.39 -15.08 2.38
C GLY A 177 -2.81 -16.48 2.61
N THR A 178 -3.51 -17.53 2.19
CA THR A 178 -2.96 -18.90 2.13
C THR A 178 -2.13 -19.15 0.87
N LYS A 179 -2.29 -18.30 -0.15
CA LYS A 179 -1.52 -18.39 -1.41
C LYS A 179 -0.04 -18.00 -1.23
N PRO A 180 0.85 -18.45 -2.13
CA PRO A 180 2.22 -18.00 -2.19
C PRO A 180 2.33 -16.48 -2.24
N GLN A 181 3.35 -15.95 -1.55
CA GLN A 181 3.56 -14.50 -1.47
C GLN A 181 3.92 -13.89 -2.82
N GLU A 182 4.59 -14.64 -3.69
CA GLU A 182 4.94 -14.27 -5.05
C GLU A 182 3.68 -14.04 -5.89
N ASP A 183 2.72 -14.98 -5.86
CA ASP A 183 1.45 -14.87 -6.59
C ASP A 183 0.63 -13.67 -6.13
N LEU A 184 0.56 -13.45 -4.82
CA LEU A 184 -0.13 -12.29 -4.24
C LEU A 184 0.56 -10.99 -4.64
N CYS A 185 1.89 -10.97 -4.63
CA CYS A 185 2.67 -9.80 -5.00
C CYS A 185 2.49 -9.45 -6.48
N SER A 186 2.61 -10.42 -7.38
CA SER A 186 2.39 -10.21 -8.82
C SER A 186 0.98 -9.70 -9.09
N ARG A 187 -0.03 -10.33 -8.47
CA ARG A 187 -1.42 -9.90 -8.65
C ARG A 187 -1.66 -8.44 -8.20
N ILE A 188 -1.14 -8.06 -7.04
CA ILE A 188 -1.30 -6.68 -6.55
C ILE A 188 -0.51 -5.71 -7.43
N TYR A 189 0.70 -6.07 -7.84
CA TYR A 189 1.53 -5.25 -8.70
C TYR A 189 0.84 -4.96 -10.03
N ASP A 190 0.30 -5.99 -10.70
CA ASP A 190 -0.40 -5.83 -11.98
C ASP A 190 -1.65 -4.93 -11.84
N ASP A 191 -2.43 -5.09 -10.76
CA ASP A 191 -3.61 -4.24 -10.48
C ASP A 191 -3.20 -2.78 -10.18
N ILE A 192 -2.10 -2.54 -9.46
CA ILE A 192 -1.57 -1.19 -9.23
C ILE A 192 -1.10 -0.56 -10.54
N MET A 193 -0.34 -1.30 -11.35
CA MET A 193 0.20 -0.80 -12.61
C MET A 193 -0.93 -0.43 -13.57
N GLN A 194 -1.96 -1.26 -13.66
CA GLN A 194 -3.14 -0.97 -14.47
C GLN A 194 -3.86 0.30 -13.99
N GLU A 195 -4.02 0.49 -12.67
CA GLU A 195 -4.64 1.69 -12.11
C GLU A 195 -3.82 2.96 -12.38
N LEU A 196 -2.50 2.86 -12.27
CA LEU A 196 -1.59 3.97 -12.58
C LEU A 196 -1.66 4.32 -14.08
N GLU A 197 -1.64 3.33 -14.97
CA GLU A 197 -1.81 3.53 -16.41
C GLU A 197 -3.13 4.23 -16.74
N ASP A 198 -4.25 3.75 -16.18
CA ASP A 198 -5.56 4.35 -16.42
C ASP A 198 -5.64 5.80 -15.90
N LYS A 199 -5.03 6.10 -14.75
CA LYS A 199 -4.90 7.48 -14.24
C LYS A 199 -4.08 8.37 -15.17
N PHE A 200 -2.93 7.89 -15.64
CA PHE A 200 -2.10 8.65 -16.59
C PHE A 200 -2.87 8.96 -17.88
N ILE A 201 -3.63 8.00 -18.40
CA ILE A 201 -4.47 8.19 -19.60
C ILE A 201 -5.52 9.29 -19.37
N VAL A 202 -6.20 9.29 -18.22
CA VAL A 202 -7.19 10.33 -17.88
C VAL A 202 -6.53 11.71 -17.82
N ILE A 203 -5.39 11.83 -17.14
CA ILE A 203 -4.66 13.10 -17.00
C ILE A 203 -4.22 13.62 -18.37
N LEU A 204 -3.66 12.75 -19.23
CA LEU A 204 -3.26 13.13 -20.59
C LEU A 204 -4.46 13.67 -21.40
N ARG A 205 -5.63 13.04 -21.27
CA ARG A 205 -6.86 13.49 -21.94
C ARG A 205 -7.38 14.84 -21.43
N GLU A 206 -7.21 15.12 -20.14
CA GLU A 206 -7.68 16.38 -19.52
C GLU A 206 -6.71 17.56 -19.71
N HIS A 207 -5.40 17.31 -19.77
CA HIS A 207 -4.38 18.37 -19.71
C HIS A 207 -3.53 18.56 -20.98
N LEU A 208 -3.52 17.65 -21.98
CA LEU A 208 -2.73 17.77 -23.20
C LEU A 208 -3.41 17.19 -24.47
N ILE A 209 -3.87 18.07 -25.38
CA ILE A 209 -3.91 18.07 -26.88
C ILE A 209 -4.22 16.76 -27.69
N PHE A 210 -4.42 15.57 -27.13
CA PHE A 210 -4.65 14.34 -27.93
C PHE A 210 -5.80 13.48 -27.38
N PRO A 211 -7.06 13.77 -27.79
CA PRO A 211 -8.22 12.99 -27.37
C PRO A 211 -8.27 11.53 -27.90
N PHE A 212 -7.33 11.11 -28.75
CA PHE A 212 -7.39 9.85 -29.51
C PHE A 212 -6.21 8.89 -29.33
N THR A 213 -5.30 9.09 -28.38
CA THR A 213 -4.19 8.14 -28.16
C THR A 213 -4.72 6.76 -27.72
N PRO A 214 -4.41 5.68 -28.46
CA PRO A 214 -4.83 4.33 -28.11
C PRO A 214 -4.18 3.86 -26.81
N LYS A 215 -4.94 3.16 -25.94
CA LYS A 215 -4.43 2.63 -24.66
C LYS A 215 -3.12 1.85 -24.82
N THR A 216 -2.97 1.10 -25.91
CA THR A 216 -1.80 0.27 -26.22
C THR A 216 -0.49 1.06 -26.35
N GLU A 217 -0.52 2.30 -26.84
CA GLU A 217 0.68 3.13 -26.97
C GLU A 217 1.08 3.78 -25.65
N VAL A 218 0.11 4.05 -24.77
CA VAL A 218 0.36 4.54 -23.41
C VAL A 218 0.97 3.44 -22.52
N SER A 219 0.43 2.22 -22.59
CA SER A 219 1.00 1.07 -21.87
C SER A 219 2.43 0.77 -22.32
N LYS A 220 2.75 0.88 -23.62
CA LYS A 220 4.14 0.74 -24.11
C LYS A 220 5.08 1.80 -23.55
N ALA A 221 4.63 3.06 -23.46
CA ALA A 221 5.42 4.15 -22.87
C ALA A 221 5.73 3.89 -21.39
N LEU A 222 4.73 3.47 -20.60
CA LEU A 222 4.93 3.11 -19.19
C LEU A 222 5.84 1.88 -19.03
N LEU A 223 5.67 0.83 -19.84
CA LEU A 223 6.51 -0.37 -19.80
C LEU A 223 7.98 -0.07 -20.18
N CYS A 224 8.21 0.86 -21.12
CA CYS A 224 9.55 1.32 -21.48
C CYS A 224 10.25 2.04 -20.33
N MET A 225 9.52 2.75 -19.47
CA MET A 225 10.07 3.33 -18.24
C MET A 225 10.41 2.29 -17.17
N HIS A 226 10.00 1.03 -17.33
CA HIS A 226 10.03 0.00 -16.28
C HIS A 226 10.99 -1.19 -16.59
N LYS A 227 11.79 -1.16 -17.66
CA LYS A 227 12.76 -2.24 -17.92
C LYS A 227 14.03 -2.11 -17.06
N PRO A 228 14.40 -3.13 -16.26
CA PRO A 228 15.69 -3.15 -15.58
C PRO A 228 16.80 -3.42 -16.60
N GLY A 229 17.76 -2.49 -16.72
CA GLY A 229 19.02 -2.71 -17.44
C GLY A 229 19.18 -2.07 -18.83
N SER A 230 18.19 -1.30 -19.32
CA SER A 230 18.36 -0.49 -20.54
C SER A 230 18.89 0.90 -20.21
N GLN A 231 19.92 1.38 -20.93
CA GLN A 231 20.47 2.72 -20.74
C GLN A 231 19.37 3.79 -20.96
N PRO A 232 19.17 4.70 -19.99
CA PRO A 232 18.18 5.76 -20.10
C PRO A 232 18.77 6.90 -20.93
N GLY A 233 18.28 7.13 -22.16
CA GLY A 233 18.71 8.32 -22.89
C GLY A 233 18.21 8.48 -24.31
N GLU A 234 18.28 7.46 -25.17
CA GLU A 234 18.15 7.73 -26.61
C GLU A 234 16.82 7.30 -27.25
N PHE A 235 16.00 6.49 -26.58
CA PHE A 235 14.86 5.84 -27.23
C PHE A 235 13.47 6.40 -26.89
N HIS A 236 13.36 7.41 -26.02
CA HIS A 236 12.12 7.58 -25.24
C HIS A 236 11.19 8.73 -25.63
N TYR A 237 11.59 9.67 -26.48
CA TYR A 237 10.64 10.68 -27.01
C TYR A 237 10.50 10.64 -28.52
N ASN A 238 11.61 10.52 -29.26
CA ASN A 238 11.55 10.44 -30.72
C ASN A 238 10.80 9.20 -31.21
N HIS A 239 10.83 8.10 -30.46
CA HIS A 239 10.07 6.89 -30.82
C HIS A 239 8.58 7.02 -30.50
N LEU A 240 8.20 7.61 -29.37
CA LEU A 240 6.79 7.88 -29.04
C LEU A 240 6.20 8.95 -29.97
N ALA A 241 6.95 10.00 -30.28
CA ALA A 241 6.54 11.03 -31.25
C ALA A 241 6.49 10.50 -32.69
N SER A 242 7.36 9.56 -33.09
CA SER A 242 7.29 8.95 -34.44
C SER A 242 6.29 7.80 -34.55
N LEU A 243 5.94 7.12 -33.45
CA LEU A 243 4.87 6.10 -33.42
C LEU A 243 3.47 6.74 -33.45
N MET A 244 3.33 7.97 -32.96
CA MET A 244 2.04 8.68 -32.86
C MET A 244 1.80 9.71 -33.99
N ASN A 245 2.73 9.87 -34.93
CA ASN A 245 2.60 10.75 -36.11
C ASN A 245 2.07 10.05 -37.37
N HIS A 246 1.45 8.86 -37.23
CA HIS A 246 0.78 8.14 -38.32
C HIS A 246 -0.61 7.67 -37.92
#